data_AF-A0A0P0D1K2-F1
#
_entry.id   AF-A0A0P0D1K2-F1
#
_cell.length_a   1.000
_cell.length_b   1.000
_cell.length_c   1.000
_cell.angle_alpha   90.00
_cell.angle_beta   90.00
_cell.angle_gamma   90.00
#
_symmetry.space_group_name_H-M   'P 1'
#
loop_
_entity.id
_entity.type
_entity.pdbx_description
1 polymer ?
#
loop_
_entity_poly.entity_id
_entity_poly.type
_entity_poly.pdbx_seq_one_letter_code
_entity_poly.pdbx_strand_id
1 'polypeptide(L)'
;MLRPTAFHASCTRPLVVTKIKTMNLADLVKYLRSEACLQKLYQEKNLDDESEAIFAYAKGELSIQSEVCFFPIEDVDDDLVFEIEGTKYYHLFEIGHGVEIYSYFEDEFEKGNYSELGKAKRLLQYLVNDA
;
A
#
# COMPACT_ATOMS: atom_id res chain seq x y z
N MET A 1 1.80 -45.64 -26.06
CA MET A 1 3.00 -45.11 -25.37
C MET A 1 2.82 -43.60 -25.23
N LEU A 2 2.88 -43.12 -23.98
CA LEU A 2 3.20 -41.76 -23.52
C LEU A 2 2.32 -40.56 -23.99
N ARG A 3 1.34 -40.20 -23.15
CA ARG A 3 1.20 -38.81 -22.64
C ARG A 3 2.11 -38.69 -21.40
N PRO A 4 2.44 -37.51 -20.80
CA PRO A 4 1.90 -36.14 -20.94
C PRO A 4 3.05 -35.07 -21.05
N THR A 5 2.83 -33.76 -21.19
CA THR A 5 2.62 -32.78 -20.09
C THR A 5 2.21 -31.42 -20.67
N ALA A 6 1.02 -30.95 -20.34
CA ALA A 6 0.72 -29.52 -20.37
C ALA A 6 0.89 -29.00 -18.94
N PHE A 7 2.04 -28.39 -18.67
CA PHE A 7 2.19 -27.46 -17.56
C PHE A 7 1.39 -26.22 -17.94
N HIS A 8 0.36 -25.89 -17.17
CA HIS A 8 -0.08 -24.53 -16.85
C HIS A 8 -0.84 -24.68 -15.53
N ALA A 9 -0.09 -24.87 -14.45
CA ALA A 9 -0.62 -24.57 -13.13
C ALA A 9 -0.76 -23.04 -13.09
N SER A 10 -1.94 -22.51 -13.39
CA SER A 10 -2.31 -21.21 -12.88
C SER A 10 -2.36 -21.37 -11.37
N CYS A 11 -1.25 -21.09 -10.69
CA CYS A 11 -1.22 -20.92 -9.26
C CYS A 11 -1.97 -19.62 -8.93
N THR A 12 -3.28 -19.59 -9.13
CA THR A 12 -4.13 -18.72 -8.32
C THR A 12 -4.03 -19.29 -6.91
N ARG A 13 -3.02 -18.85 -6.15
CA ARG A 13 -3.05 -18.97 -4.70
C ARG A 13 -4.41 -18.43 -4.30
N PRO A 14 -5.26 -19.20 -3.60
CA PRO A 14 -6.36 -18.59 -2.90
C PRO A 14 -5.70 -17.72 -1.84
N LEU A 15 -5.51 -16.44 -2.15
CA LEU A 15 -5.30 -15.44 -1.12
C LEU A 15 -6.51 -15.62 -0.23
N VAL A 16 -6.30 -16.29 0.90
CA VAL A 16 -7.25 -16.29 1.99
C VAL A 16 -7.46 -14.81 2.23
N VAL A 17 -8.61 -14.28 1.82
CA VAL A 17 -8.89 -12.85 1.92
C VAL A 17 -9.10 -12.56 3.41
N THR A 18 -8.01 -12.55 4.15
CA THR A 18 -7.88 -12.02 5.49
C THR A 18 -8.30 -10.56 5.35
N LYS A 19 -9.55 -10.27 5.74
CA LYS A 19 -10.22 -8.95 5.70
C LYS A 19 -9.28 -7.82 5.25
N ILE A 20 -9.32 -7.51 3.96
CA ILE A 20 -8.53 -6.41 3.39
C ILE A 20 -8.86 -5.14 4.18
N LYS A 21 -7.84 -4.56 4.81
CA LYS A 21 -7.98 -3.34 5.60
C LYS A 21 -7.83 -2.16 4.67
N THR A 22 -8.83 -1.30 4.64
CA THR A 22 -8.93 -0.24 3.63
C THR A 22 -9.03 1.16 4.22
N MET A 23 -8.49 2.14 3.50
CA MET A 23 -8.72 3.59 3.72
C MET A 23 -8.40 4.38 2.46
N ASN A 24 -8.62 5.69 2.42
CA ASN A 24 -8.12 6.51 1.31
C ASN A 24 -6.71 7.06 1.63
N LEU A 25 -6.00 7.53 0.60
CA LEU A 25 -4.63 8.06 0.76
C LEU A 25 -4.58 9.34 1.61
N ALA A 26 -5.63 10.16 1.59
CA ALA A 26 -5.72 11.39 2.41
C ALA A 26 -5.93 11.10 3.91
N ASP A 27 -6.41 9.92 4.26
CA ASP A 27 -6.44 9.44 5.63
C ASP A 27 -5.10 8.79 6.00
N LEU A 28 -4.51 8.00 5.09
CA LEU A 28 -3.20 7.36 5.31
C LEU A 28 -2.13 8.39 5.63
N VAL A 29 -2.08 9.51 4.92
CA VAL A 29 -1.05 10.54 5.09
C VAL A 29 -0.99 11.11 6.52
N LYS A 30 -2.10 11.06 7.27
CA LYS A 30 -2.16 11.48 8.68
C LYS A 30 -1.36 10.55 9.58
N TYR A 31 -1.29 9.27 9.23
CA TYR A 31 -0.56 8.25 9.98
C TYR A 31 0.94 8.26 9.66
N LEU A 32 1.31 8.70 8.45
CA LEU A 32 2.71 8.79 8.02
C LEU A 32 3.51 9.93 8.68
N ARG A 33 2.84 10.82 9.42
CA ARG A 33 3.49 11.98 10.04
C ARG A 33 4.59 11.62 11.03
N SER A 34 4.46 10.50 11.72
CA SER A 34 5.45 10.04 12.71
C SER A 34 5.24 8.57 13.00
N GLU A 35 6.27 7.90 13.51
CA GLU A 35 6.17 6.52 13.98
C GLU A 35 5.05 6.34 15.01
N ALA A 36 4.84 7.30 15.91
CA ALA A 36 3.76 7.24 16.90
C ALA A 36 2.36 7.29 16.26
N CYS A 37 2.21 8.03 15.16
CA CYS A 37 0.99 8.02 14.37
C CYS A 37 0.87 6.69 13.60
N LEU A 38 1.97 6.17 13.06
CA LEU A 38 2.00 4.90 12.36
C LEU A 38 1.55 3.75 13.27
N GLN A 39 2.04 3.69 14.50
CA GLN A 39 1.62 2.69 15.50
C GLN A 39 0.10 2.71 15.75
N LYS A 40 -0.56 3.87 15.66
CA LYS A 40 -2.03 3.94 15.72
C LYS A 40 -2.68 3.29 14.52
N LEU A 41 -2.10 3.41 13.32
CA LEU A 41 -2.61 2.72 12.13
C LEU A 41 -2.59 1.21 12.33
N TYR A 42 -1.47 0.66 12.84
CA TYR A 42 -1.33 -0.77 13.14
C TYR A 42 -2.44 -1.24 14.09
N GLN A 43 -2.66 -0.51 15.18
CA GLN A 43 -3.72 -0.84 16.15
C GLN A 43 -5.14 -0.68 15.57
N GLU A 44 -5.44 0.44 14.90
CA GLU A 44 -6.78 0.74 14.38
C GLU A 44 -7.19 -0.19 13.23
N LYS A 45 -6.23 -0.57 12.38
CA LYS A 45 -6.47 -1.52 11.30
C LYS A 45 -6.23 -2.96 11.72
N ASN A 46 -5.75 -3.21 12.94
CA ASN A 46 -5.36 -4.53 13.43
C ASN A 46 -4.43 -5.20 12.40
N LEU A 47 -3.42 -4.44 12.00
CA LEU A 47 -2.33 -4.92 11.16
C LEU A 47 -1.39 -5.75 12.02
N ASP A 48 -0.79 -6.76 11.39
CA ASP A 48 0.14 -7.65 12.08
C ASP A 48 1.47 -6.92 12.31
N ASP A 49 1.70 -6.46 13.54
CA ASP A 49 2.95 -5.82 13.93
C ASP A 49 4.11 -6.81 14.09
N GLU A 50 3.85 -8.13 13.97
CA GLU A 50 4.87 -9.17 13.89
C GLU A 50 5.34 -9.44 12.45
N SER A 51 4.62 -8.96 11.44
CA SER A 51 5.03 -9.07 10.03
C SER A 51 6.31 -8.26 9.77
N GLU A 52 7.22 -8.81 8.95
CA GLU A 52 8.50 -8.15 8.64
C GLU A 52 8.28 -6.81 7.92
N ALA A 53 7.29 -6.76 7.04
CA ALA A 53 6.95 -5.57 6.29
C ALA A 53 5.46 -5.56 5.93
N ILE A 54 4.84 -4.39 6.00
CA ILE A 54 3.47 -4.19 5.53
C ILE A 54 3.51 -3.22 4.36
N PHE A 55 2.96 -3.65 3.24
CA PHE A 55 2.87 -2.85 2.04
C PHE A 55 1.50 -2.20 1.86
N ALA A 56 1.50 -0.95 1.41
CA ALA A 56 0.31 -0.25 0.95
C ALA A 56 0.15 -0.43 -0.56
N TYR A 57 -1.08 -0.74 -0.99
CA TYR A 57 -1.45 -0.86 -2.39
C TYR A 57 -2.69 -0.03 -2.70
N ALA A 58 -2.70 0.65 -3.85
CA ALA A 58 -3.90 1.28 -4.38
C ALA A 58 -4.72 0.27 -5.19
N LYS A 59 -5.99 0.11 -4.83
CA LYS A 59 -6.94 -0.75 -5.52
C LYS A 59 -7.45 -0.09 -6.80
N GLY A 60 -7.39 -0.83 -7.90
CA GLY A 60 -7.92 -0.47 -9.21
C GLY A 60 -7.03 0.47 -10.02
N GLU A 61 -6.60 1.59 -9.45
CA GLU A 61 -5.76 2.59 -10.11
C GLU A 61 -4.90 3.38 -9.10
N LEU A 62 -3.82 4.02 -9.55
CA LEU A 62 -3.03 4.96 -8.75
C LEU A 62 -3.68 6.35 -8.76
N SER A 63 -4.71 6.55 -7.93
CA SER A 63 -5.42 7.83 -7.81
C SER A 63 -5.63 8.24 -6.34
N ILE A 64 -5.92 9.52 -6.13
CA ILE A 64 -6.25 10.05 -4.79
C ILE A 64 -7.59 9.50 -4.25
N GLN A 65 -8.46 9.02 -5.14
CA GLN A 65 -9.76 8.44 -4.80
C GLN A 65 -9.66 6.94 -4.57
N SER A 66 -8.54 6.34 -4.93
CA SER A 66 -8.34 4.91 -4.81
C SER A 66 -8.33 4.49 -3.35
N GLU A 67 -8.91 3.32 -3.13
CA GLU A 67 -8.85 2.66 -1.85
C GLU A 67 -7.44 2.09 -1.66
N VAL A 68 -6.81 2.47 -0.56
CA VAL A 68 -5.52 1.93 -0.12
C VAL A 68 -5.78 0.71 0.74
N CYS A 69 -5.14 -0.39 0.37
CA CYS A 69 -5.19 -1.68 1.03
C CYS A 69 -3.83 -2.00 1.63
N PHE A 70 -3.82 -2.70 2.77
CA PHE A 70 -2.58 -3.12 3.43
C PHE A 70 -2.43 -4.64 3.34
N PHE A 71 -1.24 -5.09 2.98
CA PHE A 71 -0.89 -6.50 2.88
C PHE A 71 0.46 -6.75 3.57
N PRO A 72 0.54 -7.75 4.47
CA PRO A 72 1.81 -8.28 4.94
C PRO A 72 2.65 -8.79 3.76
N ILE A 73 3.98 -8.65 3.82
CA ILE A 73 4.90 -9.20 2.81
C ILE A 73 4.77 -10.72 2.64
N GLU A 74 4.27 -11.43 3.65
CA GLU A 74 4.03 -12.87 3.55
C GLU A 74 2.84 -13.20 2.62
N ASP A 75 1.91 -12.25 2.45
CA ASP A 75 0.73 -12.40 1.59
C ASP A 75 1.00 -11.94 0.15
N VAL A 76 2.01 -11.09 -0.06
CA VAL A 76 2.35 -10.50 -1.37
C VAL A 76 3.84 -10.69 -1.64
N ASP A 77 4.20 -11.28 -2.79
CA ASP A 77 5.60 -11.55 -3.15
C ASP A 77 6.36 -10.27 -3.61
N ASP A 78 6.11 -9.11 -2.96
CA ASP A 78 6.64 -7.77 -3.30
C ASP A 78 6.36 -7.33 -4.76
N ASP A 79 5.20 -7.75 -5.28
CA ASP A 79 4.80 -7.46 -6.65
C ASP A 79 4.43 -5.98 -6.80
N LEU A 80 5.07 -5.27 -7.74
CA LEU A 80 4.69 -3.88 -8.08
C LEU A 80 3.23 -3.73 -8.47
N VAL A 81 2.66 -4.74 -9.13
CA VAL A 81 1.24 -4.83 -9.46
C VAL A 81 0.81 -6.29 -9.43
N PHE A 82 -0.26 -6.59 -8.69
CA PHE A 82 -0.90 -7.90 -8.72
C PHE A 82 -2.41 -7.80 -8.95
N GLU A 83 -3.05 -8.94 -9.23
CA GLU A 83 -4.50 -9.01 -9.49
C GLU A 83 -5.17 -10.05 -8.59
N ILE A 84 -6.24 -9.63 -7.89
CA ILE A 84 -7.12 -10.50 -7.12
C ILE A 84 -8.53 -10.37 -7.68
N GLU A 85 -9.15 -11.47 -8.10
CA GLU A 85 -10.55 -11.50 -8.57
C GLU A 85 -10.85 -10.46 -9.68
N GLY A 86 -9.92 -10.23 -10.61
CA GLY A 86 -10.10 -9.24 -11.68
C GLY A 86 -9.82 -7.79 -11.26
N THR A 87 -9.44 -7.55 -10.00
CA THR A 87 -9.08 -6.23 -9.48
C THR A 87 -7.57 -6.11 -9.37
N LYS A 88 -7.00 -5.08 -10.00
CA LYS A 88 -5.57 -4.76 -9.90
C LYS A 88 -5.26 -4.02 -8.61
N TYR A 89 -4.07 -4.26 -8.07
CA TYR A 89 -3.54 -3.59 -6.91
C TYR A 89 -2.16 -3.07 -7.28
N TYR A 90 -1.94 -1.77 -7.11
CA TYR A 90 -0.71 -1.09 -7.47
C TYR A 90 0.08 -0.77 -6.23
N HIS A 91 1.32 -1.24 -6.15
CA HIS A 91 2.21 -0.98 -5.04
C HIS A 91 2.39 0.53 -4.87
N LEU A 92 2.23 1.00 -3.64
CA LEU A 92 2.52 2.37 -3.26
C LEU A 92 3.89 2.41 -2.59
N PHE A 93 4.01 1.80 -1.42
CA PHE A 93 5.23 1.78 -0.61
C PHE A 93 5.04 0.84 0.59
N GLU A 94 6.16 0.45 1.20
CA GLU A 94 6.17 -0.13 2.55
C GLU A 94 5.77 0.92 3.58
N ILE A 95 4.85 0.60 4.48
CA ILE A 95 4.26 1.53 5.44
C ILE A 95 5.31 2.15 6.38
N GLY A 96 6.33 1.40 6.79
CA GLY A 96 7.47 1.92 7.55
C GLY A 96 8.21 3.01 6.76
N HIS A 97 8.57 2.71 5.51
CA HIS A 97 9.21 3.66 4.60
C HIS A 97 8.33 4.88 4.28
N GLY A 98 7.00 4.74 4.34
CA GLY A 98 6.06 5.85 4.16
C GLY A 98 6.29 7.03 5.12
N VAL A 99 6.77 6.77 6.34
CA VAL A 99 7.14 7.83 7.31
C VAL A 99 8.38 8.59 6.84
N GLU A 100 9.37 7.88 6.29
CA GLU A 100 10.58 8.48 5.73
C GLU A 100 10.23 9.36 4.52
N ILE A 101 9.38 8.86 3.60
CA ILE A 101 8.88 9.63 2.46
C ILE A 101 8.15 10.89 2.95
N TYR A 102 7.29 10.78 3.96
CA TYR A 102 6.60 11.95 4.52
C TYR A 102 7.59 12.97 5.09
N SER A 103 8.61 12.50 5.83
CA SER A 103 9.63 13.36 6.45
C SER A 103 10.41 14.19 5.42
N TYR A 104 10.65 13.62 4.23
CA TYR A 104 11.29 14.33 3.12
C TYR A 104 10.51 15.57 2.67
N PHE A 105 9.18 15.55 2.80
CA PHE A 105 8.29 16.64 2.42
C PHE A 105 7.80 17.48 3.60
N GLU A 106 8.19 17.18 4.85
CA GLU A 106 7.64 17.83 6.04
C GLU A 106 7.80 19.35 5.97
N ASP A 107 9.02 19.81 5.65
CA ASP A 107 9.36 21.22 5.43
C ASP A 107 8.51 21.88 4.33
N GLU A 108 8.25 21.16 3.23
CA GLU A 108 7.41 21.63 2.12
C GLU A 108 5.94 21.79 2.58
N PHE A 109 5.45 20.80 3.32
CA PHE A 109 4.08 20.77 3.84
C PHE A 109 3.80 21.88 4.85
N GLU A 110 4.75 22.15 5.75
CA GLU A 110 4.63 23.21 6.74
C GLU A 110 4.67 24.60 6.09
N LYS A 111 5.66 24.86 5.21
CA LYS A 111 5.81 26.16 4.54
C LYS A 111 4.67 26.45 3.58
N GLY A 112 4.15 25.43 2.90
CA GLY A 112 3.05 25.56 1.93
C GLY A 112 1.65 25.53 2.55
N ASN A 113 1.52 25.30 3.85
CA ASN A 113 0.23 25.15 4.55
C ASN A 113 -0.69 24.14 3.85
N TYR A 114 -0.15 22.96 3.51
CA TYR A 114 -0.86 21.94 2.76
C TYR A 114 -1.99 21.33 3.60
N SER A 115 -3.18 21.20 3.00
CA SER A 115 -4.24 20.35 3.54
C SER A 115 -3.87 18.87 3.43
N GLU A 116 -4.52 17.99 4.18
CA GLU A 116 -4.27 16.53 4.09
C GLU A 116 -4.47 16.00 2.66
N LEU A 117 -5.47 16.50 1.95
CA LEU A 117 -5.67 16.19 0.53
C LEU A 117 -4.49 16.69 -0.34
N GLY A 118 -3.96 17.87 -0.02
CA GLY A 118 -2.79 18.43 -0.69
C GLY A 118 -1.54 17.57 -0.47
N LYS A 119 -1.29 17.15 0.78
CA LYS A 119 -0.16 16.27 1.12
C LYS A 119 -0.28 14.92 0.42
N ALA A 120 -1.46 14.30 0.44
CA ALA A 120 -1.70 13.04 -0.25
C ALA A 120 -1.56 13.15 -1.77
N LYS A 121 -1.99 14.26 -2.39
CA LYS A 121 -1.73 14.52 -3.82
C LYS A 121 -0.24 14.65 -4.12
N ARG A 122 0.51 15.37 -3.27
CA ARG A 122 1.95 15.55 -3.44
C ARG A 122 2.71 14.23 -3.29
N LEU A 123 2.32 13.40 -2.32
CA LEU A 123 2.87 12.07 -2.11
C LEU A 123 2.55 11.15 -3.29
N LEU A 124 1.30 11.14 -3.78
CA LEU A 124 0.94 10.38 -4.98
C LEU A 124 1.76 10.81 -6.21
N GLN A 125 1.99 12.12 -6.39
CA GLN A 125 2.85 12.63 -7.46
C GLN A 125 4.28 12.15 -7.32
N TYR A 126 4.82 12.03 -6.10
CA TYR A 126 6.13 11.45 -5.88
C TYR A 126 6.14 10.00 -6.34
N LEU A 127 5.20 9.17 -5.87
CA LEU A 127 5.12 7.75 -6.20
C LEU A 127 4.96 7.49 -7.70
N VAL A 128 4.16 8.30 -8.39
CA VAL A 128 3.96 8.15 -9.85
C VAL A 128 5.19 8.57 -10.67
N ASN A 129 6.05 9.45 -10.13
CA ASN A 129 7.24 9.92 -10.84
C ASN A 129 8.51 9.14 -10.46
N ASP A 130 8.52 8.47 -9.30
CA ASP A 130 9.61 7.64 -8.79
C ASP A 130 9.49 6.18 -9.29
N ALA A 131 8.27 5.72 -9.58
CA ALA A 131 7.96 4.43 -10.22
C ALA A 131 8.15 4.45 -11.75
#